data_AF-A0A7S2EQI4-F1
#
_entry.id   AF-A0A7S2EQI4-F1
#
_cell.length_a   1.000
_cell.length_b   1.000
_cell.length_c   1.000
_cell.angle_alpha   90.00
_cell.angle_beta   90.00
_cell.angle_gamma   90.00
#
_symmetry.space_group_name_H-M   'P 1'
#
loop_
_entity.id
_entity.type
_entity.pdbx_description
1 polymer ?
#
loop_
_entity_poly.entity_id
_entity_poly.type
_entity_poly.pdbx_seq_one_letter_code
_entity_poly.pdbx_strand_id
1 'polypeptide(L)'
;EILYVQEGVTYNDVFDHTILIMITVTDGHMLNRLPIHFKQIVWVYPIPTLYLAWTLIHGLLTEIGNPWLSNVGEETDDDAIYSAINWKQRPESSCIAVFVLFFIVLPFLFSITWLVSMMIPCWYVED
;
A
#
# COMPACT_ATOMS: atom_id res chain seq x y z
N GLU A 1 13.72 -35.20 5.06
CA GLU A 1 14.13 -34.36 6.20
C GLU A 1 14.30 -32.94 5.65
N ILE A 2 13.35 -32.05 5.89
CA ILE A 2 13.36 -30.69 5.35
C ILE A 2 14.24 -29.87 6.30
N LEU A 3 15.43 -29.50 5.82
CA LEU A 3 16.36 -28.62 6.51
C LEU A 3 15.75 -27.21 6.52
N TYR A 4 15.15 -26.83 7.65
CA TYR A 4 14.82 -25.44 7.92
C TYR A 4 16.16 -24.70 8.09
N VAL A 5 16.64 -24.07 7.02
CA VAL A 5 17.71 -23.07 7.13
C VAL A 5 17.10 -21.91 7.90
N GLN A 6 17.47 -21.80 9.18
CA GLN A 6 17.12 -20.67 10.01
C GLN A 6 17.88 -19.46 9.45
N GLU A 7 17.25 -18.70 8.56
CA GLU A 7 17.73 -17.37 8.22
C GLU A 7 17.74 -16.55 9.51
N GLY A 8 18.94 -16.26 10.01
CA GLY A 8 19.12 -15.48 11.22
C GLY A 8 18.62 -14.07 10.99
N VAL A 9 17.93 -13.50 11.99
CA VAL A 9 17.47 -12.11 11.95
C VAL A 9 18.68 -11.20 11.76
N THR A 10 18.72 -10.48 10.64
CA THR A 10 19.82 -9.57 10.33
C THR A 10 19.55 -8.19 10.92
N TYR A 11 20.61 -7.38 11.08
CA TYR A 11 20.47 -5.99 11.54
C TYR A 11 19.55 -5.17 10.62
N ASN A 12 19.61 -5.40 9.30
CA ASN A 12 18.77 -4.72 8.33
C ASN A 12 17.29 -5.05 8.56
N ASP A 13 16.97 -6.31 8.84
CA ASP A 13 15.60 -6.71 9.16
C ASP A 13 15.08 -5.95 10.39
N VAL A 14 15.88 -5.89 11.46
CA VAL A 14 15.49 -5.16 12.68
C VAL A 14 15.33 -3.66 12.41
N PHE A 15 16.25 -3.07 11.65
CA PHE A 15 16.24 -1.64 11.34
C PHE A 15 15.03 -1.23 10.51
N ASP A 16 14.74 -1.97 9.43
CA ASP A 16 13.61 -1.71 8.54
C ASP A 16 12.27 -1.83 9.27
N HIS A 17 12.14 -2.84 10.14
CA HIS A 17 10.93 -3.02 10.95
C HIS A 17 10.80 -1.94 12.05
N THR A 18 11.91 -1.48 12.62
CA THR A 18 11.87 -0.45 13.68
C THR A 18 11.36 0.89 13.15
N ILE A 19 11.80 1.29 11.95
CA ILE A 19 11.31 2.52 11.31
C ILE A 19 9.80 2.41 11.04
N LEU A 20 9.37 1.26 10.51
CA LEU A 20 7.95 1.01 10.25
C LEU A 20 7.13 1.13 11.54
N ILE A 21 7.57 0.49 12.62
CA ILE A 21 6.90 0.55 13.93
C ILE A 21 6.82 1.98 14.44
N MET A 22 7.90 2.77 14.35
CA MET A 22 7.88 4.18 14.80
C MET A 22 6.89 5.02 14.00
N ILE A 23 6.83 4.84 12.67
CA ILE A 23 5.86 5.53 11.82
C ILE A 23 4.44 5.12 12.19
N THR A 24 4.16 3.83 12.33
CA THR A 24 2.83 3.32 12.68
C THR A 24 2.37 3.77 14.06
N VAL A 25 3.25 3.79 15.07
CA VAL A 25 2.93 4.28 16.42
C VAL A 25 2.65 5.77 16.40
N THR A 26 3.45 6.56 15.67
CA THR A 26 3.25 8.00 15.54
C THR A 26 1.93 8.31 14.85
N ASP A 27 1.66 7.65 13.72
CA ASP A 27 0.42 7.79 12.97
C ASP A 27 -0.79 7.39 13.82
N GLY A 28 -0.72 6.24 14.50
CA GLY A 28 -1.75 5.79 15.43
C GLY A 28 -2.02 6.79 16.56
N HIS A 29 -0.97 7.42 17.11
CA HIS A 29 -1.13 8.46 18.13
C HIS A 29 -1.82 9.73 17.60
N MET A 30 -1.49 10.16 16.38
CA MET A 30 -2.11 11.33 15.75
C MET A 30 -3.56 11.06 15.33
N LEU A 31 -3.82 9.90 14.72
CA LEU A 31 -5.14 9.49 14.27
C LEU A 31 -6.11 9.32 15.44
N ASN A 32 -5.63 8.86 16.60
CA ASN A 32 -6.48 8.72 17.79
C ASN A 32 -6.99 10.07 18.36
N ARG A 33 -6.46 11.20 17.89
CA ARG A 33 -6.88 12.54 18.31
C ARG A 33 -7.79 13.24 17.30
N LEU A 34 -7.93 12.71 16.08
CA LEU A 34 -8.68 13.36 15.01
C LEU A 34 -9.89 12.50 14.65
N PRO A 35 -11.12 12.97 14.95
CA PRO A 35 -12.30 12.24 14.52
C PRO A 35 -12.37 12.21 13.00
N ILE A 36 -12.46 10.99 12.47
CA ILE A 36 -12.57 10.76 11.04
C ILE A 36 -13.98 11.19 10.62
N HIS A 37 -14.07 12.10 9.66
CA HIS A 37 -15.32 12.56 9.07
C HIS A 37 -15.45 12.00 7.65
N PHE A 38 -16.67 11.67 7.22
CA PHE A 38 -16.91 11.15 5.88
C PHE A 38 -16.42 12.08 4.76
N LYS A 39 -16.39 13.40 5.01
CA LYS A 39 -15.85 14.40 4.06
C LYS A 39 -14.34 14.21 3.79
N GLN A 40 -13.61 13.59 4.71
CA GLN A 40 -12.17 13.35 4.58
C GLN A 40 -11.84 12.21 3.61
N ILE A 41 -12.81 11.40 3.19
CA ILE A 41 -12.57 10.36 2.18
C ILE A 41 -11.98 10.95 0.89
N VAL A 42 -12.36 12.19 0.54
CA VAL A 42 -11.83 12.91 -0.61
C VAL A 42 -10.32 13.14 -0.50
N TRP A 43 -9.77 13.29 0.71
CA TRP A 43 -8.33 13.44 0.93
C TRP A 43 -7.57 12.13 0.84
N VAL A 44 -8.26 10.98 0.91
CA VAL A 44 -7.64 9.66 0.77
C VAL A 44 -7.36 9.35 -0.69
N TYR A 45 -8.22 9.77 -1.62
CA TYR A 45 -8.11 9.41 -3.05
C TYR A 45 -6.89 9.99 -3.81
N PRO A 46 -6.34 11.19 -3.52
CA PRO A 46 -5.18 11.72 -4.23
C PRO A 46 -3.94 10.82 -4.17
N ILE A 47 -3.65 10.20 -3.03
CA ILE A 47 -2.47 9.33 -2.87
C ILE A 47 -2.52 8.09 -3.79
N PRO A 48 -3.55 7.21 -3.72
CA PRO A 48 -3.65 6.07 -4.63
C PRO A 48 -3.84 6.51 -6.07
N THR A 49 -4.42 7.68 -6.36
CA THR A 49 -4.52 8.21 -7.73
C THR A 49 -3.15 8.59 -8.30
N LEU A 50 -2.33 9.31 -7.54
CA LEU A 50 -0.96 9.64 -7.94
C LEU A 50 -0.13 8.38 -8.14
N TYR A 51 -0.32 7.42 -7.25
CA TYR A 51 0.35 6.13 -7.35
C TYR A 51 -0.11 5.33 -8.57
N LEU A 52 -1.41 5.27 -8.86
CA LEU A 52 -1.94 4.66 -10.08
C LEU A 52 -1.35 5.33 -11.33
N ALA A 53 -1.32 6.66 -11.37
CA ALA A 53 -0.69 7.42 -12.44
C ALA A 53 0.80 7.05 -12.58
N TRP A 54 1.51 6.89 -11.46
CA TRP A 54 2.89 6.41 -11.45
C TRP A 54 3.04 5.01 -12.05
N THR A 55 2.17 4.06 -11.67
CA THR A 55 2.20 2.70 -12.26
C THR A 55 1.89 2.69 -13.75
N LEU A 56 1.04 3.60 -14.24
CA LEU A 56 0.73 3.74 -15.66
C LEU A 56 1.91 4.32 -16.44
N ILE A 57 2.55 5.37 -15.92
CA ILE A 57 3.77 5.92 -16.50
C ILE A 57 4.83 4.83 -16.58
N HIS A 58 5.03 4.10 -15.49
CA HIS A 58 6.02 3.04 -15.43
C HIS A 58 5.71 1.89 -16.39
N GLY A 59 4.46 1.41 -16.41
CA GLY A 59 4.09 0.26 -17.24
C GLY A 59 4.02 0.59 -18.74
N LEU A 60 3.61 1.80 -19.11
CA LEU A 60 3.33 2.15 -20.51
C LEU A 60 4.40 3.02 -21.17
N LEU A 61 5.03 3.93 -20.42
CA LEU A 61 5.90 4.96 -21.00
C LEU A 61 7.38 4.68 -20.81
N THR A 62 7.75 3.80 -19.88
CA THR A 62 9.15 3.59 -19.53
C THR A 62 9.46 2.11 -19.35
N GLU A 63 10.43 1.58 -20.06
CA GLU A 63 11.01 0.25 -19.75
C GLU A 63 11.99 0.35 -18.58
N ILE A 64 11.58 1.02 -17.49
CA ILE A 64 12.38 1.15 -16.27
C ILE A 64 12.21 -0.14 -15.46
N GLY A 65 12.53 -1.29 -16.06
CA GLY A 65 12.70 -2.52 -15.30
C GLY A 65 13.93 -2.40 -14.40
N ASN A 66 13.98 -3.15 -13.30
CA ASN A 66 15.22 -3.26 -12.54
C ASN A 66 16.24 -4.05 -13.40
N PRO A 67 17.36 -3.43 -13.85
CA PRO A 67 18.32 -4.10 -14.74
C PRO A 67 19.02 -5.30 -14.07
N TRP A 68 18.92 -5.42 -12.74
CA TRP A 68 19.45 -6.57 -11.99
C TRP A 68 18.50 -7.77 -11.99
N LEU A 69 17.20 -7.56 -12.24
CA LEU A 69 16.18 -8.61 -12.30
C LEU A 69 15.92 -9.10 -13.72
N SER A 70 16.17 -8.27 -14.75
CA SER A 70 15.91 -8.57 -16.16
C SER A 70 16.67 -9.78 -16.75
N ASN A 71 17.47 -10.49 -15.95
CA ASN A 71 18.19 -11.71 -16.35
C ASN A 71 17.66 -12.98 -15.65
N VAL A 72 16.59 -12.89 -14.86
CA VAL A 72 16.04 -14.03 -14.08
C VAL A 72 14.89 -14.72 -14.84
N GLY A 73 15.02 -14.87 -16.15
CA GLY A 73 14.15 -15.71 -16.98
C GLY A 73 12.81 -15.06 -17.38
N GLU A 74 12.30 -15.43 -18.56
CA GLU A 74 11.08 -14.87 -19.17
C GLU A 74 9.78 -15.10 -18.36
N GLU A 75 9.85 -15.79 -17.22
CA GLU A 75 8.70 -16.12 -16.37
C GLU A 75 8.52 -15.14 -15.20
N THR A 76 9.53 -14.34 -14.87
CA THR A 76 9.42 -13.33 -13.83
C THR A 76 9.02 -11.99 -14.47
N ASP A 77 7.88 -11.47 -14.03
CA ASP A 77 7.21 -10.29 -14.58
C ASP A 77 7.91 -9.00 -14.11
N ASP A 78 9.21 -8.89 -14.41
CA ASP A 78 10.19 -8.01 -13.74
C ASP A 78 10.03 -6.53 -14.12
N ASP A 79 9.29 -6.27 -15.18
CA ASP A 79 8.95 -4.93 -15.67
C ASP A 79 7.80 -4.29 -14.88
N ALA A 80 6.97 -5.11 -14.23
CA ALA A 80 5.88 -4.62 -13.41
C ALA A 80 6.42 -4.30 -12.00
N ILE A 81 6.23 -3.04 -11.55
CA ILE A 81 6.56 -2.66 -10.15
C ILE A 81 5.82 -3.59 -9.17
N TYR A 82 4.63 -4.06 -9.55
CA TYR A 82 3.82 -5.01 -8.80
C TYR A 82 3.27 -6.09 -9.71
N SER A 83 3.48 -7.35 -9.35
CA SER A 83 2.95 -8.52 -10.07
C SER A 83 1.42 -8.52 -10.23
N ALA A 84 0.71 -7.82 -9.34
CA ALA A 84 -0.74 -7.68 -9.41
C ALA A 84 -1.23 -6.66 -10.44
N ILE A 85 -0.38 -5.73 -10.89
CA ILE A 85 -0.72 -4.67 -11.84
C ILE A 85 0.28 -4.69 -12.99
N ASN A 86 -0.04 -5.47 -14.02
CA ASN A 86 0.71 -5.54 -15.26
C ASN A 86 -0.07 -4.90 -16.41
N TRP A 87 0.28 -3.65 -16.73
CA TRP A 87 -0.35 -2.89 -17.82
C TRP A 87 0.04 -3.38 -19.22
N LYS A 88 1.20 -4.05 -19.37
CA LYS A 88 1.70 -4.51 -20.67
C LYS A 88 1.12 -5.86 -21.07
N GLN A 89 1.28 -6.88 -20.22
CA GLN A 89 0.91 -8.25 -20.57
C GLN A 89 -0.55 -8.58 -20.24
N ARG A 90 -1.13 -7.97 -19.20
CA ARG A 90 -2.48 -8.30 -18.71
C ARG A 90 -3.31 -7.06 -18.34
N PRO A 91 -3.52 -6.13 -19.29
CA PRO A 91 -4.18 -4.85 -19.02
C PRO A 91 -5.60 -5.02 -18.47
N GLU A 92 -6.35 -6.02 -18.94
CA GLU A 92 -7.72 -6.29 -18.47
C GLU A 92 -7.75 -6.65 -16.98
N SER A 93 -6.87 -7.56 -16.54
CA SER A 93 -6.78 -7.95 -15.14
C SER A 93 -6.35 -6.78 -14.24
N SER A 94 -5.43 -5.96 -14.73
CA SER A 94 -4.95 -4.75 -14.04
C SER A 94 -6.05 -3.71 -13.88
N CYS A 95 -6.85 -3.48 -14.92
CA CYS A 95 -8.04 -2.62 -14.87
C CYS A 95 -9.03 -3.10 -13.81
N ILE A 96 -9.34 -4.40 -13.77
CA ILE A 96 -10.25 -4.99 -12.79
C ILE A 96 -9.69 -4.82 -11.37
N ALA A 97 -8.39 -5.12 -11.17
CA ALA A 97 -7.74 -4.99 -9.87
C ALA A 97 -7.79 -3.54 -9.35
N VAL A 98 -7.47 -2.56 -10.20
CA VAL A 98 -7.54 -1.13 -9.85
C VAL A 98 -8.98 -0.71 -9.55
N PHE A 99 -9.95 -1.16 -10.35
CA PHE A 99 -11.36 -0.86 -10.10
C PHE A 99 -11.81 -1.38 -8.73
N VAL A 100 -11.52 -2.64 -8.42
CA VAL A 100 -11.84 -3.26 -7.13
C VAL A 100 -11.15 -2.50 -5.99
N LEU A 101 -9.88 -2.12 -6.16
CA LEU A 101 -9.13 -1.37 -5.16
C LEU A 101 -9.80 -0.01 -4.87
N PHE A 102 -10.16 0.75 -5.90
CA PHE A 102 -10.67 2.11 -5.76
C PHE A 102 -12.13 2.20 -5.29
N PHE A 103 -12.98 1.31 -5.81
CA PHE A 103 -14.43 1.40 -5.61
C PHE A 103 -14.95 0.43 -4.56
N ILE A 104 -14.16 -0.55 -4.14
CA ILE A 104 -14.58 -1.54 -3.13
C ILE A 104 -13.65 -1.49 -1.93
N VAL A 105 -12.36 -1.74 -2.11
CA VAL A 105 -11.42 -1.89 -0.98
C VAL A 105 -11.21 -0.58 -0.23
N LEU A 106 -10.89 0.52 -0.93
CA LEU A 106 -10.69 1.83 -0.31
C LEU A 106 -11.93 2.32 0.48
N PRO A 107 -13.14 2.37 -0.09
CA PRO A 107 -14.32 2.82 0.67
C PRO A 107 -14.66 1.86 1.81
N PHE A 108 -14.43 0.56 1.65
CA PHE A 108 -14.65 -0.41 2.73
C PHE A 108 -13.68 -0.19 3.91
N LEU A 109 -12.38 -0.05 3.63
CA LEU A 109 -11.37 0.24 4.66
C LEU A 109 -11.66 1.58 5.34
N PHE A 110 -11.99 2.62 4.57
CA PHE A 110 -12.38 3.92 5.13
C PHE A 110 -13.63 3.82 6.02
N SER A 111 -14.61 3.00 5.63
CA SER A 111 -15.80 2.78 6.44
C SER A 111 -15.46 2.09 7.76
N ILE A 112 -14.57 1.11 7.75
CA ILE A 112 -14.08 0.45 8.97
C ILE A 112 -13.36 1.45 9.87
N THR A 113 -12.42 2.24 9.34
CA THR A 113 -11.66 3.21 10.16
C THR A 113 -12.58 4.29 10.72
N TRP A 114 -13.56 4.73 9.94
CA TRP A 114 -14.60 5.64 10.40
C TRP A 114 -15.45 5.04 11.54
N LEU A 115 -15.90 3.79 11.41
CA LEU A 115 -16.65 3.09 12.46
C LEU A 115 -15.82 2.92 13.75
N VAL A 116 -14.55 2.55 13.61
CA VAL A 116 -13.62 2.44 14.75
C VAL A 116 -13.42 3.80 15.42
N SER A 117 -13.27 4.87 14.63
CA SER A 117 -13.15 6.23 15.13
C SER A 117 -14.39 6.70 15.91
N MET A 118 -15.58 6.15 15.63
CA MET A 118 -16.79 6.43 16.40
C MET A 118 -16.85 5.68 17.74
N MET A 119 -16.25 4.49 17.80
CA MET A 119 -16.27 3.65 19.00
C MET A 119 -15.27 4.12 20.06
N ILE A 120 -14.17 4.75 19.65
CA ILE A 120 -13.15 5.25 20.56
C ILE A 120 -13.52 6.68 20.96
N PRO A 121 -13.82 6.95 22.24
CA PRO A 121 -14.14 8.30 22.69
C PRO A 121 -12.94 9.21 22.44
N CYS A 122 -13.08 10.16 21.51
CA CYS A 122 -12.13 11.26 21.36
C CYS A 122 -12.22 12.13 22.61
N TRP A 123 -11.11 12.26 23.33
CA TRP A 123 -11.01 13.16 24.48
C TRP A 123 -10.94 14.58 23.95
N TYR A 124 -12.11 15.17 23.66
CA TYR A 124 -12.21 16.62 23.59
C TYR A 124 -12.01 17.12 25.02
N VAL A 125 -10.91 17.84 25.25
CA VAL A 125 -10.80 18.71 26.41
C VAL A 125 -11.86 19.78 26.20
N GLU A 126 -12.97 19.67 26.93
CA GLU A 126 -13.96 20.74 27.03
C GLU A 126 -13.29 21.89 27.82
N ASP A 127 -12.85 22.94 27.11
CA ASP A 127 -12.47 24.22 27.70
C ASP A 127 -13.71 25.09 27.99
#